data_AF-A0A4Q5QER9-F1
#
_entry.id   AF-A0A4Q5QER9-F1
#
_cell.length_a   1.000
_cell.length_b   1.000
_cell.length_c   1.000
_cell.angle_alpha   90.00
_cell.angle_beta   90.00
_cell.angle_gamma   90.00
#
_symmetry.space_group_name_H-M   'P 1'
#
loop_
_entity.id
_entity.type
_entity.pdbx_description
1 polymer ?
#
loop_
_entity_poly.entity_id
_entity_poly.type
_entity_poly.pdbx_seq_one_letter_code
_entity_poly.pdbx_strand_id
1 'polypeptide(L)'
;AGPNRLPCPSDATGWDRLRLATATVIHHEVAIAATALLLFALTWGQPNQSAPLTFLLLFVLRLSAKFNLYLGVPNLSDEVFPAHLAYLKSYFRKRAGNALLPVSLIGSGGLAIWAWTVAEAAPLRSGVGVTASLLAGLSALGMIEHLFLVLPLRDAKMWHWASARNKAAKAAAND
;
A
#
# COMPACT_ATOMS: atom_id res chain seq x y z
N ALA A 1 11.94 6.91 8.57
CA ALA A 1 13.32 6.50 8.23
C ALA A 1 13.75 5.46 9.26
N GLY A 2 14.13 4.25 8.82
CA GLY A 2 14.51 3.16 9.72
C GLY A 2 16.02 3.15 10.03
N PRO A 3 16.46 2.57 11.17
CA PRO A 3 17.81 2.76 11.70
C PRO A 3 18.91 1.93 11.00
N ASN A 4 18.54 1.01 10.12
CA ASN A 4 19.49 0.07 9.54
C ASN A 4 19.82 0.44 8.10
N ARG A 5 21.03 0.96 7.89
CA ARG A 5 21.60 1.33 6.59
C ARG A 5 22.63 0.30 6.09
N LEU A 6 22.63 -0.90 6.68
CA LEU A 6 23.61 -1.92 6.35
C LEU A 6 23.19 -2.70 5.09
N PRO A 7 24.15 -3.00 4.20
CA PRO A 7 23.91 -3.80 3.00
C PRO A 7 23.53 -5.25 3.35
N CYS A 8 22.85 -5.93 2.42
CA CYS A 8 22.31 -7.26 2.68
C CYS A 8 23.45 -8.24 2.87
N PRO A 9 23.41 -9.11 3.88
CA PRO A 9 24.23 -10.30 3.86
C PRO A 9 23.94 -11.09 2.57
N SER A 10 25.00 -11.53 1.87
CA SER A 10 24.94 -12.31 0.62
C SER A 10 24.20 -13.64 0.77
N ASP A 11 24.05 -14.12 2.01
CA ASP A 11 23.54 -15.46 2.34
C ASP A 11 22.06 -15.45 2.74
N ALA A 12 21.41 -14.28 2.79
CA ALA A 12 20.02 -14.18 3.23
C ALA A 12 19.03 -14.49 2.08
N THR A 13 18.50 -15.72 2.05
CA THR A 13 17.48 -16.14 1.08
C THR A 13 16.06 -16.04 1.62
N GLY A 14 15.13 -15.49 0.83
CA GLY A 14 13.68 -15.61 1.07
C GLY A 14 13.19 -14.99 2.38
N TRP A 15 12.73 -15.85 3.31
CA TRP A 15 12.03 -15.47 4.54
C TRP A 15 12.92 -14.79 5.58
N ASP A 16 14.21 -15.14 5.65
CA ASP A 16 15.15 -14.53 6.60
C ASP A 16 15.50 -13.10 6.21
N ARG A 17 15.55 -12.80 4.92
CA ARG A 17 15.72 -11.44 4.39
C ARG A 17 14.49 -10.58 4.66
N LEU A 18 13.30 -11.18 4.56
CA LEU A 18 12.02 -10.56 4.90
C LEU A 18 11.93 -10.29 6.39
N ARG A 19 12.39 -11.21 7.25
CA ARG A 19 12.48 -11.03 8.70
C ARG A 19 13.46 -9.92 9.09
N LEU A 20 14.64 -9.87 8.46
CA LEU A 20 15.65 -8.83 8.70
C LEU A 20 15.20 -7.44 8.21
N ALA A 21 14.54 -7.33 7.05
CA ALA A 21 13.97 -6.08 6.56
C ALA A 21 12.78 -5.62 7.43
N THR A 22 11.88 -6.53 7.79
CA THR A 22 10.74 -6.24 8.67
C THR A 22 11.20 -5.87 10.07
N ALA A 23 12.24 -6.49 10.63
CA ALA A 23 12.77 -6.16 11.96
C ALA A 23 13.17 -4.68 12.12
N THR A 24 13.53 -4.00 11.02
CA THR A 24 13.90 -2.57 11.05
C THR A 24 12.71 -1.61 11.02
N VAL A 25 11.53 -2.10 10.62
CA VAL A 25 10.28 -1.32 10.48
C VAL A 25 9.19 -1.80 11.44
N ILE A 26 9.36 -2.97 12.07
CA ILE A 26 8.36 -3.64 12.90
C ILE A 26 7.91 -2.76 14.06
N HIS A 27 8.79 -1.94 14.64
CA HIS A 27 8.41 -1.06 15.75
C HIS A 27 7.37 -0.02 15.33
N HIS A 28 7.48 0.53 14.11
CA HIS A 28 6.46 1.46 13.59
C HIS A 28 5.16 0.74 13.24
N GLU A 29 5.24 -0.49 12.71
CA GLU A 29 4.04 -1.27 12.38
C GLU A 29 3.30 -1.76 13.62
N VAL A 30 4.03 -2.18 14.65
CA VAL A 30 3.48 -2.56 15.95
C VAL A 30 2.89 -1.36 16.66
N ALA A 31 3.52 -0.17 16.59
CA ALA A 31 2.94 1.05 17.11
C ALA A 31 1.60 1.39 16.42
N ILE A 32 1.53 1.28 15.10
CA ILE A 32 0.28 1.51 14.36
C ILE A 32 -0.76 0.44 14.68
N ALA A 33 -0.37 -0.83 14.80
CA ALA A 33 -1.26 -1.91 15.21
C ALA A 33 -1.80 -1.71 16.64
N ALA A 34 -0.96 -1.25 17.56
CA ALA A 34 -1.36 -0.88 18.91
C ALA A 34 -2.36 0.29 18.89
N THR A 35 -2.16 1.29 18.03
CA THR A 35 -3.13 2.37 17.81
C THR A 35 -4.45 1.85 17.26
N ALA A 36 -4.43 0.88 16.33
CA ALA A 36 -5.65 0.24 15.83
C ALA A 36 -6.42 -0.46 16.97
N LEU A 37 -5.73 -1.24 17.80
CA LEU A 37 -6.32 -1.93 18.94
C LEU A 37 -6.86 -0.95 19.98
N LEU A 38 -6.11 0.12 20.29
CA LEU A 38 -6.55 1.17 21.19
C LEU A 38 -7.81 1.86 20.66
N LEU A 39 -7.84 2.22 19.38
CA LEU A 39 -9.02 2.80 18.74
C LEU A 39 -10.22 1.85 18.85
N PHE A 40 -10.03 0.55 18.58
CA PHE A 40 -11.10 -0.44 18.69
C PHE A 40 -11.60 -0.59 20.13
N ALA A 41 -10.70 -0.62 21.11
CA ALA A 41 -11.04 -0.71 22.51
C ALA A 41 -11.81 0.54 23.00
N LEU A 42 -11.37 1.74 22.59
CA LEU A 42 -12.02 3.01 22.97
C LEU A 42 -13.37 3.22 22.29
N THR A 43 -13.54 2.69 21.09
CA THR A 43 -14.80 2.78 20.34
C THR A 43 -15.70 1.56 20.55
N TRP A 44 -15.29 0.61 21.40
CA TRP A 44 -16.08 -0.58 21.68
C TRP A 44 -17.43 -0.20 22.30
N GLY A 45 -18.52 -0.69 21.70
CA GLY A 45 -19.88 -0.38 22.15
C GLY A 45 -20.38 1.03 21.79
N GLN A 46 -19.60 1.84 21.06
CA GLN A 46 -20.05 3.13 20.54
C GLN A 46 -20.87 2.95 19.26
N PRO A 47 -21.89 3.80 19.02
CA PRO A 47 -22.73 3.72 17.83
C PRO A 47 -21.98 4.05 16.53
N ASN A 48 -20.88 4.80 16.63
CA ASN A 48 -20.05 5.17 15.48
C ASN A 48 -18.78 4.30 15.42
N GLN A 49 -18.77 3.36 14.47
CA GLN A 49 -17.64 2.48 14.18
C GLN A 49 -16.85 2.91 12.93
N SER A 50 -17.12 4.09 12.35
CA SER A 50 -16.50 4.50 11.09
C SER A 50 -14.99 4.66 11.20
N ALA A 51 -14.53 5.30 12.28
CA ALA A 51 -13.11 5.55 12.54
C ALA A 51 -12.29 4.26 12.71
N PRO A 52 -12.63 3.32 13.62
CA PRO A 52 -11.85 2.10 13.82
C PRO A 52 -11.85 1.21 12.56
N LEU A 53 -12.99 1.08 11.87
CA LEU A 53 -13.07 0.27 10.65
C LEU A 53 -12.23 0.84 9.51
N THR A 54 -12.27 2.15 9.33
CA THR A 54 -11.50 2.84 8.28
C THR A 54 -10.01 2.76 8.57
N PHE A 55 -9.61 2.99 9.83
CA PHE A 55 -8.21 2.87 10.24
C PHE A 55 -7.69 1.45 10.03
N LEU A 56 -8.47 0.45 10.44
CA LEU A 56 -8.12 -0.96 10.28
C LEU A 56 -7.99 -1.34 8.81
N LEU A 57 -8.93 -0.90 7.96
CA LEU A 57 -8.86 -1.12 6.51
C LEU A 57 -7.57 -0.57 5.92
N LEU A 58 -7.24 0.69 6.19
CA LEU A 58 -6.04 1.33 5.67
C LEU A 58 -4.76 0.66 6.20
N PHE A 59 -4.76 0.21 7.45
CA PHE A 59 -3.66 -0.55 8.02
C PHE A 59 -3.45 -1.89 7.31
N VAL A 60 -4.52 -2.65 7.08
CA VAL A 60 -4.48 -3.93 6.37
C VAL A 60 -4.04 -3.75 4.91
N LEU A 61 -4.57 -2.76 4.20
CA LEU A 61 -4.16 -2.45 2.83
C LEU A 61 -2.67 -2.07 2.77
N ARG A 62 -2.19 -1.23 3.69
CA ARG A 62 -0.77 -0.88 3.80
C ARG A 62 0.10 -2.11 4.04
N LEU A 63 -0.31 -3.00 4.94
CA LEU A 63 0.42 -4.21 5.25
C LEU A 63 0.43 -5.17 4.06
N SER A 64 -0.70 -5.31 3.37
CA SER A 64 -0.87 -6.09 2.14
C SER A 64 0.06 -5.61 1.03
N ALA A 65 0.09 -4.30 0.76
CA ALA A 65 0.97 -3.72 -0.26
C ALA A 65 2.45 -3.99 0.05
N LYS A 66 2.87 -3.80 1.31
CA LYS A 66 4.23 -4.13 1.75
C LYS A 66 4.56 -5.60 1.56
N PHE A 67 3.69 -6.51 2.00
CA PHE A 67 3.91 -7.95 1.83
C PHE A 67 3.99 -8.34 0.36
N ASN A 68 3.14 -7.78 -0.50
CA ASN A 68 3.21 -8.02 -1.93
C ASN A 68 4.54 -7.54 -2.51
N LEU A 69 4.99 -6.33 -2.16
CA LEU A 69 6.32 -5.82 -2.56
C LEU A 69 7.47 -6.71 -2.08
N TYR A 70 7.44 -7.17 -0.83
CA TYR A 70 8.50 -8.02 -0.27
C TYR A 70 8.56 -9.42 -0.90
N LEU A 71 7.40 -10.02 -1.21
CA LEU A 71 7.32 -11.34 -1.82
C LEU A 71 7.62 -11.32 -3.33
N GLY A 72 7.70 -10.12 -3.91
CA GLY A 72 8.07 -9.88 -5.29
C GLY A 72 6.83 -9.68 -6.17
N VAL A 73 6.79 -8.53 -6.86
CA VAL A 73 5.73 -8.16 -7.80
C VAL A 73 6.31 -7.98 -9.21
N PRO A 74 5.50 -8.19 -10.27
CA PRO A 74 5.92 -7.99 -11.66
C PRO A 74 6.34 -6.54 -11.96
N ASN A 75 5.64 -5.57 -11.37
CA ASN A 75 5.87 -4.15 -11.59
C ASN A 75 6.28 -3.46 -10.28
N LEU A 76 7.59 -3.26 -10.09
CA LEU A 76 8.08 -2.27 -9.13
C LEU A 76 8.14 -0.94 -9.87
N SER A 77 7.33 0.05 -9.48
CA SER A 77 7.34 1.39 -10.07
C SER A 77 8.76 1.97 -10.06
N ASP A 78 9.41 1.90 -11.23
CA ASP A 78 10.81 2.31 -11.45
C ASP A 78 11.03 3.81 -11.20
N GLU A 79 9.96 4.62 -11.10
CA GLU A 79 9.99 6.08 -10.95
C GLU A 79 9.68 6.60 -9.53
N VAL A 80 9.15 5.77 -8.62
CA VAL A 80 8.90 6.18 -7.22
C VAL A 80 10.19 6.13 -6.39
N PHE A 81 11.21 5.41 -6.86
CA PHE A 81 12.51 5.35 -6.21
C PHE A 81 13.45 6.42 -6.78
N PRO A 82 13.66 7.56 -6.09
CA PRO A 82 14.69 8.54 -6.46
C PRO A 82 16.07 7.87 -6.57
N ALA A 83 16.96 8.44 -7.40
CA ALA A 83 18.25 7.86 -7.80
C ALA A 83 19.12 7.32 -6.63
N HIS A 84 18.95 7.85 -5.42
CA HIS A 84 19.67 7.41 -4.22
C HIS A 84 19.19 6.07 -3.63
N LEU A 85 18.06 5.52 -4.07
CA LEU A 85 17.51 4.24 -3.60
C LEU A 85 17.66 3.10 -4.62
N ALA A 86 18.37 3.33 -5.73
CA ALA A 86 18.61 2.34 -6.77
C ALA A 86 19.27 1.04 -6.24
N TYR A 87 20.02 1.11 -5.14
CA TYR A 87 20.63 -0.04 -4.47
C TYR A 87 19.61 -1.07 -3.95
N LEU A 88 18.41 -0.64 -3.56
CA LEU A 88 17.33 -1.53 -3.12
C LEU A 88 16.85 -2.46 -4.25
N LYS A 89 17.12 -2.14 -5.53
CA LYS A 89 16.88 -3.06 -6.65
C LYS A 89 17.64 -4.38 -6.53
N SER A 90 18.78 -4.42 -5.82
CA SER A 90 19.51 -5.66 -5.55
C SER A 90 18.78 -6.58 -4.55
N TYR A 91 17.72 -6.08 -3.90
CA TYR A 91 16.90 -6.84 -2.96
C TYR A 91 15.65 -7.45 -3.56
N PHE A 92 15.07 -6.79 -4.56
CA PHE A 92 13.78 -7.18 -5.10
C PHE A 92 13.97 -8.02 -6.36
N ARG A 93 13.71 -9.32 -6.24
CA ARG A 93 13.66 -10.24 -7.38
C ARG A 93 12.40 -9.93 -8.18
N LYS A 94 12.54 -9.54 -9.46
CA LYS A 94 11.42 -9.55 -10.42
C LYS A 94 10.90 -10.99 -10.53
N ARG A 95 9.72 -11.27 -9.98
CA ARG A 95 9.04 -12.57 -10.09
C ARG A 95 7.68 -12.34 -10.71
N ALA A 96 7.28 -13.21 -11.63
CA ALA A 96 6.03 -13.11 -12.39
C ALA A 96 4.76 -13.21 -11.53
N GLY A 97 4.87 -13.53 -10.24
CA GLY A 97 3.75 -13.50 -9.32
C GLY A 97 4.07 -14.11 -7.97
N ASN A 98 3.51 -13.51 -6.93
CA ASN A 98 3.35 -14.06 -5.60
C ASN A 98 1.88 -14.48 -5.41
N ALA A 99 1.62 -15.59 -4.71
CA ALA A 99 0.27 -16.07 -4.46
C ALA A 99 -0.60 -15.07 -3.68
N LEU A 100 -0.01 -14.14 -2.92
CA LEU A 100 -0.79 -13.08 -2.25
C LEU A 100 -1.31 -12.00 -3.19
N LEU A 101 -0.75 -11.82 -4.39
CA LEU A 101 -1.24 -10.81 -5.34
C LEU A 101 -2.70 -11.05 -5.75
N PRO A 102 -3.09 -12.24 -6.27
CA PRO A 102 -4.50 -12.50 -6.59
C PRO A 102 -5.39 -12.47 -5.35
N VAL A 103 -4.89 -12.92 -4.18
CA VAL A 103 -5.64 -12.85 -2.92
C VAL A 103 -5.92 -11.40 -2.51
N SER A 104 -4.93 -10.52 -2.62
CA SER A 104 -5.07 -9.10 -2.25
C SER A 104 -6.00 -8.36 -3.20
N LEU A 105 -5.94 -8.71 -4.49
CA LEU A 105 -6.80 -8.14 -5.52
C LEU A 105 -8.26 -8.57 -5.33
N ILE A 106 -8.50 -9.89 -5.20
CA ILE A 106 -9.83 -10.45 -4.97
C ILE A 106 -10.37 -10.00 -3.61
N GLY A 107 -9.53 -9.95 -2.57
CA GLY A 107 -9.91 -9.49 -1.25
C GLY A 107 -10.33 -8.02 -1.23
N SER A 108 -9.54 -7.14 -1.85
CA SER A 108 -9.86 -5.70 -1.93
C SER A 108 -11.10 -5.45 -2.78
N GLY A 109 -11.24 -6.15 -3.92
CA GLY A 109 -12.42 -6.05 -4.78
C GLY A 109 -13.68 -6.61 -4.13
N GLY A 110 -13.59 -7.77 -3.50
CA GLY A 110 -14.68 -8.39 -2.76
C GLY A 110 -15.13 -7.53 -1.58
N LEU A 111 -14.19 -6.94 -0.85
CA LEU A 111 -14.51 -6.00 0.23
C LEU A 111 -15.17 -4.72 -0.30
N ALA A 112 -14.71 -4.19 -1.43
CA ALA A 112 -15.32 -3.04 -2.06
C ALA A 112 -16.78 -3.33 -2.49
N ILE A 113 -17.02 -4.47 -3.13
CA ILE A 113 -18.37 -4.90 -3.55
C ILE A 113 -19.26 -5.12 -2.32
N TRP A 114 -18.77 -5.82 -1.30
CA TRP A 114 -19.54 -6.06 -0.08
C TRP A 114 -19.86 -4.75 0.66
N ALA A 115 -18.89 -3.85 0.79
CA ALA A 115 -19.14 -2.56 1.42
C ALA A 115 -20.12 -1.71 0.58
N TRP A 116 -20.06 -1.81 -0.75
CA TRP A 116 -21.02 -1.16 -1.64
C TRP A 116 -22.44 -1.70 -1.45
N THR A 117 -22.63 -3.01 -1.37
CA THR A 117 -23.96 -3.60 -1.16
C THR A 117 -24.54 -3.24 0.22
N VAL A 118 -23.70 -3.15 1.25
CA VAL A 118 -24.10 -2.64 2.57
C VAL A 118 -24.51 -1.17 2.50
N ALA A 119 -23.80 -0.36 1.72
CA ALA A 119 -24.14 1.05 1.54
C ALA A 119 -25.49 1.25 0.84
N GLU A 120 -25.76 0.47 -0.22
CA GLU A 120 -27.03 0.49 -0.95
C GLU A 120 -28.22 0.00 -0.11
N ALA A 121 -28.01 -1.01 0.74
CA ALA A 121 -29.04 -1.53 1.62
C ALA A 121 -29.30 -0.65 2.86
N ALA A 122 -28.43 0.33 3.14
CA ALA A 122 -28.54 1.16 4.32
C ALA A 122 -29.68 2.19 4.19
N PRO A 123 -30.40 2.50 5.28
CA PRO A 123 -31.40 3.57 5.26
C PRO A 123 -30.81 4.90 4.80
N LEU A 124 -31.61 5.69 4.06
CA LEU A 124 -31.18 7.02 3.64
C LEU A 124 -30.75 7.86 4.84
N ARG A 125 -29.61 8.55 4.69
CA ARG A 125 -29.00 9.43 5.72
C ARG A 125 -28.60 8.68 7.01
N SER A 126 -28.33 7.39 6.94
CA SER A 126 -27.77 6.63 8.06
C SER A 126 -26.23 6.74 8.12
N GLY A 127 -25.67 6.75 9.33
CA GLY A 127 -24.21 6.71 9.53
C GLY A 127 -23.56 5.42 9.02
N VAL A 128 -24.33 4.32 8.99
CA VAL A 128 -23.90 3.04 8.41
C VAL A 128 -23.67 3.16 6.91
N GLY A 129 -24.60 3.78 6.17
CA GLY A 129 -24.45 4.00 4.73
C GLY A 129 -23.21 4.83 4.39
N VAL A 130 -22.99 5.93 5.11
CA VAL A 130 -21.79 6.78 4.93
C VAL A 130 -20.50 5.99 5.18
N THR A 131 -20.48 5.19 6.25
CA THR A 131 -19.31 4.36 6.58
C THR A 131 -19.04 3.31 5.50
N ALA A 132 -20.10 2.63 5.05
CA ALA A 132 -20.01 1.59 4.04
C ALA A 132 -19.54 2.16 2.69
N SER A 133 -20.05 3.33 2.27
CA SER A 133 -19.57 4.03 1.07
C SER A 133 -18.10 4.42 1.17
N LEU A 134 -17.65 4.91 2.33
CA LEU A 134 -16.24 5.24 2.57
C LEU A 134 -15.35 3.99 2.47
N LEU A 135 -15.74 2.90 3.12
CA LEU A 135 -15.00 1.63 3.06
C LEU A 135 -14.98 1.06 1.64
N ALA A 136 -16.07 1.18 0.88
CA ALA A 136 -16.13 0.76 -0.51
C ALA A 136 -15.13 1.55 -1.37
N GLY A 137 -15.11 2.88 -1.24
CA GLY A 137 -14.19 3.74 -1.98
C GLY A 137 -12.73 3.47 -1.64
N LEU A 138 -12.40 3.34 -0.36
CA LEU A 138 -11.02 3.04 0.08
C LEU A 138 -10.56 1.64 -0.34
N SER A 139 -11.45 0.64 -0.29
CA SER A 139 -11.15 -0.72 -0.75
C SER A 139 -10.95 -0.77 -2.26
N ALA A 140 -11.74 -0.02 -3.02
CA ALA A 140 -11.56 0.13 -4.46
C ALA A 140 -10.21 0.81 -4.80
N LEU A 141 -9.84 1.85 -4.05
CA LEU A 141 -8.53 2.49 -4.21
C LEU A 141 -7.38 1.52 -3.87
N GLY A 142 -7.53 0.74 -2.80
CA GLY A 142 -6.60 -0.34 -2.46
C GLY A 142 -6.51 -1.40 -3.56
N MET A 143 -7.63 -1.78 -4.19
CA MET A 143 -7.64 -2.69 -5.33
C MET A 143 -6.85 -2.12 -6.52
N ILE A 144 -7.00 -0.82 -6.80
CA ILE A 144 -6.24 -0.12 -7.84
C ILE A 144 -4.75 -0.11 -7.54
N GLU A 145 -4.35 0.14 -6.29
CA GLU A 145 -2.96 0.05 -5.87
C GLU A 145 -2.38 -1.35 -6.13
N HIS A 146 -3.11 -2.41 -5.75
CA HIS A 146 -2.71 -3.79 -6.05
C HIS A 146 -2.67 -4.08 -7.56
N LEU A 147 -3.58 -3.50 -8.36
CA LEU A 147 -3.53 -3.58 -9.83
C LEU A 147 -2.26 -2.94 -10.38
N PHE A 148 -1.81 -1.82 -9.83
CA PHE A 148 -0.55 -1.18 -10.26
C PHE A 148 0.69 -2.03 -9.96
N LEU A 149 0.65 -2.85 -8.91
CA LEU A 149 1.71 -3.84 -8.64
C LEU A 149 1.74 -4.97 -9.68
N VAL A 150 0.59 -5.27 -10.31
CA VAL A 150 0.43 -6.37 -11.29
C VAL A 150 0.64 -5.89 -12.73
N LEU A 151 0.03 -4.77 -13.10
CA LEU A 151 0.06 -4.24 -14.45
C LEU A 151 1.41 -3.56 -14.73
N PRO A 152 2.09 -3.88 -15.86
CA PRO A 152 3.32 -3.21 -16.27
C PRO A 152 3.00 -1.83 -16.87
N LEU A 153 2.41 -0.94 -16.08
CA LEU A 153 2.22 0.45 -16.49
C LEU A 153 3.59 1.14 -16.46
N ARG A 154 4.13 1.41 -17.65
CA ARG A 154 5.29 2.27 -17.82
C ARG A 154 4.84 3.72 -17.55
N ASP A 155 4.83 4.12 -16.27
CA ASP A 155 4.47 5.48 -15.81
C ASP A 155 5.19 6.59 -16.61
N ALA A 156 6.38 6.29 -17.14
CA ALA A 156 7.15 7.10 -18.08
C ALA A 156 6.36 7.65 -19.28
N LYS A 157 5.32 6.96 -19.75
CA LYS A 157 4.48 7.45 -20.87
C LYS A 157 3.38 8.41 -20.41
N MET A 158 2.88 8.26 -19.18
CA MET A 158 1.80 9.11 -18.66
C MET A 158 2.32 10.45 -18.12
N TRP A 159 3.58 10.48 -17.65
CA TRP A 159 4.18 11.65 -16.98
C TRP A 159 5.24 12.40 -17.80
N HIS A 160 5.40 12.07 -19.10
CA HIS A 160 6.36 12.74 -19.99
C HIS A 160 6.20 14.27 -19.96
N TRP A 161 4.95 14.75 -19.93
CA TRP A 161 4.61 16.17 -19.91
C TRP A 161 5.13 16.92 -18.67
N ALA A 162 5.15 16.27 -17.50
CA ALA A 162 5.62 16.90 -16.26
C ALA A 162 7.16 16.86 -16.16
N SER A 163 7.79 15.80 -16.68
CA SER A 163 9.26 15.70 -16.76
C SER A 163 9.87 16.72 -17.72
N ALA A 164 9.17 17.05 -18.82
CA ALA A 164 9.60 18.05 -19.80
C ALA A 164 9.66 19.47 -19.19
N ARG A 165 8.72 19.83 -18.30
CA ARG A 165 8.71 21.13 -17.60
C ARG A 165 9.93 21.31 -16.69
N ASN A 166 10.34 20.27 -15.97
CA ASN A 166 11.54 20.32 -15.14
C ASN A 166 12.82 20.47 -15.97
N LYS A 167 12.87 19.89 -17.18
CA LYS A 167 14.01 20.02 -18.08
C LYS A 167 14.13 21.43 -18.66
N ALA A 168 13.01 22.04 -19.05
CA ALA A 168 12.95 23.41 -19.54
C ALA A 168 13.29 24.44 -18.43
N ALA A 169 12.77 24.26 -17.22
CA ALA A 169 13.08 25.13 -16.08
C ALA A 169 14.56 25.06 -15.66
N LYS A 170 15.19 23.88 -15.80
CA LYS A 170 16.61 23.70 -15.48
C LYS A 170 17.55 24.22 -16.58
N ALA A 171 17.09 24.25 -17.83
CA ALA A 171 17.82 24.88 -18.93
C ALA A 171 17.80 26.41 -18.78
N ALA A 172 16.63 27.00 -18.48
CA ALA A 172 16.48 28.44 -18.28
C ALA A 172 17.18 29.00 -17.02
N ALA A 173 17.64 28.14 -16.11
CA ALA A 173 18.41 28.54 -14.92
C ALA A 173 19.93 28.45 -15.13
N ASN A 174 20.37 27.90 -16.27
CA ASN A 174 21.78 27.73 -16.65
C ASN A 174 22.21 28.66 -17.80
N ASP A 175 21.28 29.48 -18.31
CA ASP A 175 21.52 30.59 -19.26
C ASP A 175 21.42 31.92 -18.50
#